data_AF-A0A0B6XTM8-F1
#
_entry.id   AF-A0A0B6XTM8-F1
#
_cell.length_a   1.000
_cell.length_b   1.000
_cell.length_c   1.000
_cell.angle_alpha   90.00
_cell.angle_beta   90.00
_cell.angle_gamma   90.00
#
_symmetry.space_group_name_H-M   'P 1'
#
loop_
_entity.id
_entity.type
_entity.pdbx_description
1 polymer ?
#
loop_
_entity_poly.entity_id
_entity_poly.type
_entity_poly.pdbx_seq_one_letter_code
_entity_poly.pdbx_strand_id
1 'polypeptide(L)'
;ESRSKILEDIMYKLATRYTDLELKDKPLHNKRLGSLCAARFTDDNNWYRAKITGLMKNGLIEVQFVDYGNVDYVSDDRVKAIDADLIMYPVQCYRCSLA
;
A
#
# COMPACT_ATOMS: atom_id res chain seq x y z
N GLU A 1 14.54 5.12 17.81
CA GLU A 1 13.50 4.35 18.54
C GLU A 1 12.07 4.62 18.06
N SER A 2 11.69 5.84 17.66
CA SER A 2 10.30 6.18 17.31
C SER A 2 9.80 5.73 15.92
N ARG A 3 10.68 5.61 14.91
CA ARG A 3 10.29 5.23 13.54
C ARG A 3 9.86 3.77 13.40
N SER A 4 10.58 2.84 14.05
CA SER A 4 10.20 1.43 14.06
C SER A 4 8.81 1.25 14.68
N LYS A 5 8.51 1.97 15.76
CA LYS A 5 7.18 1.95 16.40
C LYS A 5 6.05 2.45 15.49
N ILE A 6 6.31 3.48 14.68
CA ILE A 6 5.32 3.97 13.70
C ILE A 6 5.06 2.91 12.63
N LEU A 7 6.12 2.32 12.07
CA LEU A 7 5.98 1.29 11.06
C LEU A 7 5.26 0.06 11.62
N GLU A 8 5.60 -0.37 12.83
CA GLU A 8 4.94 -1.47 13.55
C GLU A 8 3.43 -1.20 13.73
N ASP A 9 3.05 0.01 14.15
CA ASP A 9 1.64 0.39 14.32
C ASP A 9 0.87 0.42 12.98
N ILE A 10 1.49 0.96 11.92
CA ILE A 10 0.94 0.90 10.56
C ILE A 10 0.72 -0.55 10.13
N MET A 11 1.73 -1.40 10.28
CA MET A 11 1.67 -2.81 9.89
C MET A 11 0.61 -3.57 10.67
N TYR A 12 0.50 -3.34 11.98
CA TYR A 12 -0.54 -3.93 12.82
C TYR A 12 -1.95 -3.54 12.37
N LYS A 13 -2.19 -2.25 12.10
CA LYS A 13 -3.48 -1.75 11.61
C LYS A 13 -3.85 -2.31 10.24
N LEU A 14 -2.88 -2.42 9.33
CA LEU A 14 -3.10 -3.00 8.00
C LEU A 14 -3.44 -4.49 8.10
N ALA A 15 -2.66 -5.26 8.86
CA ALA A 15 -2.88 -6.69 9.04
C ALA A 15 -4.27 -6.98 9.66
N THR A 16 -4.65 -6.23 10.69
CA THR A 16 -5.93 -6.44 11.40
C THR A 16 -7.15 -6.00 10.59
N ARG A 17 -7.06 -4.94 9.76
CA ARG A 17 -8.23 -4.43 9.03
C ARG A 17 -8.37 -4.99 7.62
N TYR A 18 -7.28 -5.25 6.92
CA TYR A 18 -7.32 -5.57 5.49
C TYR A 18 -7.34 -7.06 5.18
N THR A 19 -6.77 -7.89 6.06
CA THR A 19 -6.87 -9.35 5.97
C THR A 19 -8.33 -9.80 6.10
N ASP A 20 -9.07 -9.26 7.06
CA ASP A 20 -10.49 -9.57 7.26
C ASP A 20 -11.38 -9.09 6.10
N LEU A 21 -10.97 -7.99 5.44
CA LEU A 21 -11.68 -7.42 4.29
C LEU A 21 -11.52 -8.26 3.01
N GLU A 22 -10.65 -9.28 2.95
CA GLU A 22 -10.66 -10.23 1.82
C GLU A 22 -12.00 -10.96 1.69
N LEU A 23 -12.76 -11.08 2.79
CA LEU A 23 -14.07 -11.73 2.79
C LEU A 23 -15.23 -10.75 2.53
N LYS A 24 -15.00 -9.44 2.65
CA LYS A 24 -16.02 -8.37 2.57
C LYS A 24 -15.51 -7.25 1.68
N ASP A 25 -15.62 -7.48 0.38
CA ASP A 25 -14.92 -6.67 -0.60
C ASP A 25 -15.44 -5.21 -0.66
N LYS A 26 -14.51 -4.26 -0.66
CA LYS A 26 -14.74 -2.85 -1.03
C LYS A 26 -13.73 -2.53 -2.13
N PRO A 27 -14.06 -2.79 -3.40
CA PRO A 27 -13.15 -2.49 -4.49
C PRO A 27 -12.81 -1.00 -4.49
N LEU A 28 -11.54 -0.68 -4.74
CA LEU A 28 -11.11 0.70 -4.94
C LEU A 28 -11.77 1.23 -6.22
N HIS A 29 -12.89 1.94 -6.05
CA HIS A 29 -13.59 2.62 -7.12
C HIS A 29 -12.76 3.81 -7.59
N ASN A 30 -12.64 3.96 -8.91
CA ASN A 30 -11.95 5.07 -9.56
C ASN A 30 -10.45 5.16 -9.21
N LYS A 31 -9.70 4.11 -9.56
CA LYS A 31 -8.23 4.06 -9.41
C LYS A 31 -7.59 5.22 -10.18
N ARG A 32 -6.84 6.05 -9.47
CA ARG A 32 -6.21 7.24 -10.04
C ARG A 32 -4.73 7.25 -9.71
N LEU A 33 -3.91 7.52 -10.74
CA LEU A 33 -2.47 7.74 -10.58
C LEU A 33 -2.21 8.76 -9.48
N GLY A 34 -1.27 8.43 -8.61
CA GLY A 34 -0.86 9.24 -7.48
C GLY A 34 -1.69 9.04 -6.20
N SER A 35 -2.81 8.31 -6.25
CA SER A 35 -3.64 8.06 -5.06
C SER A 35 -2.98 7.05 -4.13
N LEU A 36 -3.12 7.28 -2.82
CA LEU A 36 -2.76 6.28 -1.80
C LEU A 36 -3.81 5.18 -1.75
N CYS A 37 -3.35 3.96 -1.52
CA CYS A 37 -4.15 2.75 -1.39
C CYS A 37 -3.50 1.79 -0.40
N ALA A 38 -4.25 0.76 0.01
CA ALA A 38 -3.68 -0.42 0.61
C ALA A 38 -3.44 -1.44 -0.50
N ALA A 39 -2.23 -1.99 -0.59
CA ALA A 39 -1.89 -3.00 -1.59
C ALA A 39 -1.29 -4.24 -0.93
N ARG A 40 -1.65 -5.42 -1.44
CA ARG A 40 -1.15 -6.70 -0.97
C ARG A 40 0.08 -7.11 -1.77
N PHE A 41 1.25 -7.12 -1.13
CA PHE A 41 2.52 -7.40 -1.79
C PHE A 41 2.60 -8.84 -2.28
N THR A 42 3.09 -9.06 -3.50
CA THR A 42 3.08 -10.38 -4.16
C THR A 42 3.98 -11.41 -3.49
N ASP A 43 5.11 -11.00 -2.92
CA ASP A 43 6.10 -11.94 -2.36
C ASP A 43 5.67 -12.55 -1.01
N ASP A 44 5.00 -11.78 -0.15
CA ASP A 44 4.67 -12.21 1.22
C ASP A 44 3.16 -12.20 1.55
N ASN A 45 2.33 -11.72 0.63
CA ASN A 45 0.87 -11.57 0.78
C ASN A 45 0.43 -10.68 1.95
N ASN A 46 1.30 -9.82 2.49
CA ASN A 46 0.94 -8.85 3.51
C ASN A 46 0.41 -7.55 2.89
N TRP A 47 -0.40 -6.83 3.66
CA TRP A 47 -0.97 -5.54 3.27
C TRP A 47 -0.06 -4.38 3.68
N TYR A 48 0.14 -3.44 2.76
CA TYR A 48 1.04 -2.30 2.91
C TYR A 48 0.38 -1.01 2.42
N ARG A 49 0.85 0.14 2.93
CA ARG A 49 0.50 1.43 2.32
C ARG A 49 1.24 1.57 1.00
N ALA A 50 0.50 1.89 -0.05
CA ALA A 50 1.06 2.05 -1.37
C ALA A 50 0.48 3.27 -2.09
N LYS A 51 1.16 3.67 -3.16
CA LYS A 51 0.72 4.72 -4.07
C LYS A 51 0.61 4.13 -5.46
N ILE A 52 -0.49 4.38 -6.15
CA ILE A 52 -0.64 3.97 -7.55
C ILE A 52 0.30 4.83 -8.40
N THR A 53 1.25 4.20 -9.07
CA THR A 53 2.24 4.88 -9.94
C THR A 53 2.00 4.58 -11.42
N GLY A 54 1.27 3.51 -11.75
CA GLY A 54 0.91 3.17 -13.13
C GLY A 54 -0.35 2.32 -13.25
N LEU A 55 -1.06 2.46 -14.38
CA LEU A 55 -2.20 1.62 -14.77
C LEU A 55 -1.86 0.98 -16.12
N MET A 56 -1.63 -0.33 -16.11
CA MET A 56 -1.10 -1.06 -17.26
C MET A 56 -2.22 -1.52 -18.20
N LYS A 57 -1.90 -1.62 -19.50
CA LYS A 57 -2.87 -2.08 -20.52
C LYS A 57 -3.36 -3.52 -20.32
N ASN A 58 -2.57 -4.34 -19.62
CA ASN A 58 -2.91 -5.72 -19.29
C ASN A 58 -3.76 -5.85 -18.02
N GLY A 59 -4.22 -4.74 -17.43
CA GLY A 59 -5.05 -4.72 -16.23
C GLY A 59 -4.26 -4.74 -14.91
N LEU A 60 -2.93 -4.84 -14.96
CA LEU A 60 -2.10 -4.70 -13.76
C LEU A 60 -2.01 -3.24 -13.31
N ILE A 61 -1.86 -3.06 -12.00
CA ILE A 61 -1.70 -1.77 -11.34
C ILE A 61 -0.29 -1.75 -10.76
N GLU A 62 0.51 -0.79 -11.20
CA GLU A 62 1.82 -0.55 -10.61
C GLU A 62 1.65 0.29 -9.36
N VAL A 63 2.19 -0.21 -8.25
CA VAL A 63 2.14 0.43 -6.94
C VAL A 63 3.54 0.57 -6.36
N GLN A 64 3.81 1.71 -5.73
CA GLN A 64 5.00 1.89 -4.89
C GLN A 64 4.62 1.82 -3.43
N PHE A 65 5.25 0.93 -2.66
CA PHE A 65 5.06 0.84 -1.21
C PHE A 65 5.74 2.01 -0.53
N VAL A 66 4.96 2.96 0.00
CA VAL A 66 5.50 4.26 0.42
C VAL A 66 6.38 4.17 1.67
N ASP A 67 6.26 3.09 2.44
CA ASP A 67 7.04 2.91 3.66
C ASP A 67 8.37 2.19 3.44
N TYR A 68 8.54 1.54 2.28
CA TYR A 68 9.71 0.72 1.95
C TYR A 68 10.43 1.18 0.67
N GLY A 69 9.70 1.77 -0.27
CA GLY A 69 10.21 2.34 -1.52
C GLY A 69 10.21 1.40 -2.72
N ASN A 70 10.04 0.09 -2.51
CA ASN A 70 9.93 -0.90 -3.59
C ASN A 70 8.61 -0.77 -4.36
N VAL A 71 8.60 -1.31 -5.58
CA VAL A 71 7.49 -1.27 -6.53
C VAL A 71 7.03 -2.69 -6.82
N ASP A 72 5.72 -2.87 -7.05
CA ASP A 72 5.11 -4.14 -7.44
C ASP A 72 3.98 -3.91 -8.46
N TYR A 73 3.64 -4.97 -9.20
CA TYR A 73 2.58 -4.98 -10.21
C TYR A 73 1.49 -5.94 -9.77
N VAL A 74 0.38 -5.39 -9.30
CA VAL A 74 -0.67 -6.16 -8.64
C VAL A 74 -1.98 -6.13 -9.43
N SER A 75 -2.78 -7.17 -9.30
CA SER A 75 -4.14 -7.23 -9.83
C SER A 75 -5.11 -6.38 -9.00
N ASP A 76 -6.30 -6.13 -9.55
CA ASP A 76 -7.33 -5.28 -8.94
C ASP A 76 -7.74 -5.74 -7.53
N ASP A 77 -7.85 -7.05 -7.31
CA ASP A 77 -8.22 -7.68 -6.03
C ASP A 77 -7.21 -7.46 -4.92
N ARG A 78 -5.98 -7.08 -5.27
CA ARG A 78 -4.89 -6.80 -4.33
C ARG A 78 -4.79 -5.31 -4.00
N VAL A 79 -5.73 -4.48 -4.45
CA VAL A 79 -5.74 -3.02 -4.20
C VAL A 79 -7.06 -2.58 -3.59
N LYS A 80 -6.99 -1.94 -2.42
CA LYS A 80 -8.15 -1.45 -1.68
C LYS A 80 -8.02 0.03 -1.33
N ALA A 81 -9.16 0.66 -1.06
CA ALA A 81 -9.18 2.00 -0.47
C ALA A 81 -8.50 1.97 0.90
N ILE A 82 -7.64 2.95 1.15
CA ILE A 82 -6.92 3.06 2.41
C ILE A 82 -7.70 3.95 3.40
N ASP A 83 -7.76 3.53 4.65
CA ASP A 83 -8.42 4.30 5.71
C ASP A 83 -7.72 5.64 5.96
N ALA A 84 -8.51 6.67 6.32
CA ALA A 84 -8.01 8.02 6.51
C ALA A 84 -6.91 8.12 7.58
N ASP A 85 -6.98 7.33 8.66
CA ASP A 85 -5.97 7.33 9.71
C ASP A 85 -4.63 6.75 9.23
N LEU A 86 -4.67 5.78 8.31
CA LEU A 86 -3.47 5.23 7.68
C LEU A 86 -2.84 6.20 6.67
N ILE A 87 -3.63 7.08 6.04
CA ILE A 87 -3.12 8.15 5.16
C ILE A 87 -2.34 9.19 5.97
N MET A 88 -2.77 9.51 7.19
CA MET A 88 -2.17 10.57 8.00
C MET A 88 -0.73 10.30 8.46
N TYR A 89 -0.30 9.04 8.48
CA TYR A 89 1.09 8.74 8.82
C TYR A 89 2.06 9.30 7.76
N PRO A 90 3.19 9.89 8.16
CA PRO A 90 4.22 10.29 7.21
C PRO A 90 4.75 9.06 6.45
N VAL A 91 5.22 9.27 5.23
CA VAL A 91 5.94 8.26 4.43
C VAL A 91 7.19 7.84 5.20
N GLN A 92 7.39 6.52 5.41
CA GLN A 92 8.53 6.03 6.20
C GLN A 92 9.80 5.79 5.38
N CYS A 93 9.72 5.71 4.04
CA CYS A 93 10.90 5.56 3.18
C CYS A 93 11.60 6.89 2.87
N TYR A 94 12.91 6.85 2.64
CA TYR A 94 13.72 8.01 2.28
C TYR A 94 14.44 7.73 0.97
N ARG A 95 14.40 8.70 0.06
CA ARG A 95 15.22 8.64 -1.15
C ARG A 95 16.63 9.09 -0.80
N CYS A 96 17.59 8.23 -1.06
CA CYS A 96 19.01 8.51 -0.88
C CYS A 96 19.73 8.32 -2.22
N SER A 97 20.80 9.08 -2.42
CA SER A 97 21.77 8.88 -3.50
C SER A 97 23.14 8.67 -2.87
N LEU A 98 23.95 7.79 -3.47
CA LEU A 98 25.35 7.68 -3.11
C LEU A 98 26.12 8.80 -3.83
N ALA A 99 26.98 9.51 -3.09
CA ALA A 99 27.83 10.58 -3.61
C ALA A 99 29.09 10.03 -4.28
#